data_AF-M5BX62-F1
#
_entry.id   AF-M5BX62-F1
#
_cell.length_a   1.000
_cell.length_b   1.000
_cell.length_c   1.000
_cell.angle_alpha   90.00
_cell.angle_beta   90.00
_cell.angle_gamma   90.00
#
_symmetry.space_group_name_H-M   'P 1'
#
loop_
_entity.id
_entity.type
_entity.pdbx_description
1 polymer ?
#
loop_
_entity_poly.entity_id
_entity_poly.type
_entity_poly.pdbx_seq_one_letter_code
_entity_poly.pdbx_strand_id
1 'polypeptide(L)'
;MLDRYPQLYMLGQQNAFFTPTSFWLWFANAIYHSLVLYGFSIILFWGDLKQADGLDTGHWFWGTTLYLAVLLTVLGKAALVSDLWTKYTVAAIPGSFIFTMISLPLYALAAPAIGFSTEYAGIVRCLWSNSVFYLTLLLLPMVCLIRDYVWKYYRRTYKPASYHIAQELQKYNIPDYRPRQEQFQKAIKKVRAVQRMRKNRGFAFSQTEDGGKQDQARLIRAYDTSQSHARPSGL
;
A
#
# COMPACT_ATOMS: atom_id res chain seq x y z
N MET A 1 -13.03 7.44 -5.40
CA MET A 1 -12.30 8.67 -5.03
C MET A 1 -11.40 9.15 -6.15
N LEU A 2 -10.55 8.29 -6.75
CA LEU A 2 -9.72 8.70 -7.90
C LEU A 2 -10.55 9.24 -9.08
N ASP A 3 -11.69 8.63 -9.40
CA ASP A 3 -12.57 9.14 -10.48
C ASP A 3 -13.20 10.50 -10.17
N ARG A 4 -13.44 10.79 -8.88
CA ARG A 4 -14.02 12.06 -8.42
C ARG A 4 -12.97 13.18 -8.36
N TYR A 5 -11.70 12.83 -8.13
CA TYR A 5 -10.58 13.76 -8.01
C TYR A 5 -9.41 13.33 -8.93
N PRO A 6 -9.49 13.57 -10.25
CA PRO A 6 -8.45 13.17 -11.19
C PRO A 6 -7.09 13.83 -10.90
N GLN A 7 -7.08 14.97 -10.20
CA GLN A 7 -5.87 15.66 -9.75
C GLN A 7 -4.97 14.79 -8.86
N LEU A 8 -5.53 13.81 -8.15
CA LEU A 8 -4.74 12.89 -7.33
C LEU A 8 -3.81 12.01 -8.18
N TYR A 9 -4.13 11.81 -9.47
CA TYR A 9 -3.28 11.06 -10.39
C TYR A 9 -1.95 11.78 -10.68
N MET A 10 -1.92 13.11 -10.57
CA MET A 10 -0.70 13.91 -10.78
C MET A 10 0.40 13.54 -9.76
N LEU A 11 0.02 13.11 -8.54
CA LEU A 11 0.97 12.65 -7.52
C LEU A 11 1.77 11.42 -8.00
N GLY A 12 1.12 10.54 -8.76
CA GLY A 12 1.77 9.39 -9.40
C GLY A 12 2.70 9.82 -10.53
N GLN A 13 2.24 10.70 -11.42
CA GLN A 13 3.07 11.22 -12.53
C GLN A 13 4.32 11.96 -12.06
N GLN A 14 4.23 12.64 -10.92
CA GLN A 14 5.35 13.35 -10.30
C GLN A 14 6.25 12.45 -9.43
N ASN A 15 6.00 11.14 -9.40
CA ASN A 15 6.72 10.18 -8.55
C ASN A 15 6.80 10.59 -7.08
N ALA A 16 5.76 11.25 -6.56
CA ALA A 16 5.78 11.83 -5.21
C ALA A 16 5.94 10.78 -4.09
N PHE A 17 5.59 9.52 -4.37
CA PHE A 17 5.64 8.42 -3.38
C PHE A 17 6.96 7.66 -3.38
N PHE A 18 7.63 7.53 -4.52
CA PHE A 18 8.84 6.73 -4.68
C PHE A 18 9.99 7.58 -5.19
N THR A 19 10.60 8.31 -4.27
CA THR A 19 11.80 9.12 -4.52
C THR A 19 13.02 8.48 -3.85
N PRO A 20 14.24 8.72 -4.36
CA PRO A 20 15.47 8.26 -3.69
C PRO A 20 15.58 8.75 -2.25
N THR A 21 15.09 9.96 -1.97
CA THR A 21 15.04 10.52 -0.62
C THR A 21 14.14 9.72 0.30
N SER A 22 12.95 9.31 -0.17
CA SER A 22 12.06 8.42 0.59
C SER A 22 12.73 7.08 0.89
N PHE A 23 13.44 6.48 -0.08
CA PHE A 23 14.18 5.24 0.15
C PHE A 23 15.20 5.37 1.28
N TRP A 24 16.04 6.41 1.25
CA TRP A 24 17.03 6.65 2.30
C TRP A 24 16.40 6.93 3.68
N LEU A 25 15.23 7.58 3.71
CA LEU A 25 14.47 7.75 4.96
C LEU A 25 13.97 6.42 5.53
N TRP A 26 13.51 5.50 4.69
CA TRP A 26 13.15 4.14 5.12
C TRP A 26 14.36 3.35 5.62
N PHE A 27 15.49 3.48 4.93
CA PHE A 27 16.75 2.84 5.33
C PHE A 27 17.26 3.35 6.68
N ALA A 28 17.31 4.68 6.86
CA ALA A 28 17.65 5.29 8.14
C ALA A 28 16.69 4.88 9.25
N ASN A 29 15.39 4.70 8.93
CA ASN A 29 14.43 4.18 9.89
C ASN A 29 14.73 2.74 10.32
N ALA A 30 15.15 1.89 9.39
CA ALA A 30 15.54 0.52 9.69
C ALA A 30 16.77 0.45 10.60
N ILE A 31 17.77 1.32 10.36
CA ILE A 31 18.94 1.46 11.25
C ILE A 31 18.51 1.94 12.64
N TYR A 32 17.61 2.91 12.72
CA TYR A 32 17.07 3.37 14.01
C TYR A 32 16.36 2.23 14.76
N HIS A 33 15.52 1.44 14.08
CA HIS A 33 14.87 0.29 14.71
C HIS A 33 15.87 -0.76 15.20
N SER A 34 16.90 -1.08 14.41
CA SER A 34 17.89 -2.07 14.80
C SER A 34 18.71 -1.60 16.01
N LEU A 35 19.14 -0.34 16.04
CA LEU A 35 19.87 0.24 17.16
C LEU A 35 19.03 0.28 18.44
N VAL A 36 17.76 0.68 18.34
CA VAL A 36 16.85 0.72 19.51
C VAL A 36 16.60 -0.69 20.04
N LEU A 37 16.23 -1.64 19.18
CA LEU A 37 15.93 -3.01 19.61
C LEU A 37 17.17 -3.69 20.22
N TYR A 38 18.34 -3.52 19.62
CA TYR A 38 19.58 -4.09 20.12
C TYR A 38 20.07 -3.39 21.40
N GLY A 39 20.04 -2.06 21.45
CA GLY A 39 20.47 -1.30 22.62
C GLY A 39 19.60 -1.57 23.84
N PHE A 40 18.26 -1.54 23.68
CA PHE A 40 17.35 -1.85 24.78
C PHE A 40 17.39 -3.32 25.17
N SER A 41 17.62 -4.25 24.24
CA SER A 41 17.75 -5.67 24.60
C SER A 41 19.01 -5.93 25.43
N ILE A 42 20.14 -5.25 25.15
CA ILE A 42 21.34 -5.33 26.00
C ILE A 42 21.05 -4.82 27.42
N ILE A 43 20.34 -3.69 27.53
CA ILE A 43 20.00 -3.12 28.84
C ILE A 43 19.09 -4.06 29.63
N LEU A 44 18.09 -4.66 28.98
CA LEU A 44 17.14 -5.59 29.64
C LEU A 44 17.79 -6.91 30.05
N PHE A 45 18.79 -7.37 29.30
CA PHE A 45 19.52 -8.61 29.56
C PHE A 45 20.89 -8.37 30.20
N TRP A 46 21.10 -7.20 30.81
CA TRP A 46 22.38 -6.86 31.41
C TRP A 46 22.69 -7.79 32.59
N GLY A 47 23.78 -8.56 32.48
CA GLY A 47 24.17 -9.53 33.51
C GLY A 47 23.53 -10.91 33.39
N ASP A 48 22.86 -11.21 32.26
CA ASP A 48 22.07 -12.41 31.99
C ASP A 48 20.86 -12.59 32.93
N LEU A 49 19.84 -13.30 32.44
CA LEU A 49 18.69 -13.63 33.25
C LEU A 49 18.91 -14.97 33.95
N LYS A 50 18.53 -15.03 35.22
CA LYS A 50 18.44 -16.28 35.96
C LYS A 50 17.09 -16.94 35.71
N GLN A 51 17.12 -18.20 35.29
CA GLN A 51 15.93 -19.02 35.14
C GLN A 51 15.43 -19.47 36.53
N ALA A 52 14.21 -20.00 36.63
CA ALA A 52 13.64 -20.51 37.88
C ALA A 52 14.52 -21.58 38.58
N ASP A 53 15.34 -22.28 37.80
CA ASP A 53 16.27 -23.31 38.29
C ASP A 53 17.62 -22.72 38.77
N GLY A 54 17.78 -21.39 38.77
CA GLY A 54 18.99 -20.67 39.18
C GLY A 54 20.12 -20.64 38.14
N LEU A 55 19.95 -21.35 37.03
CA LEU A 55 20.89 -21.35 35.91
C LEU A 55 20.77 -20.09 35.05
N ASP A 56 21.87 -19.75 34.38
CA ASP A 56 21.93 -18.70 33.39
C ASP A 56 21.21 -19.10 32.10
N THR A 57 20.60 -18.11 31.47
CA THR A 57 19.68 -18.30 30.35
C THR A 57 20.43 -18.38 29.01
N GLY A 58 21.57 -17.71 28.91
CA GLY A 58 22.51 -17.84 27.80
C GLY A 58 22.12 -17.08 26.53
N HIS A 59 23.09 -17.02 25.61
CA HIS A 59 23.02 -16.17 24.42
C HIS A 59 21.92 -16.57 23.41
N TRP A 60 21.62 -17.87 23.25
CA TRP A 60 20.60 -18.33 22.29
C TRP A 60 19.18 -17.95 22.69
N PHE A 61 18.89 -17.93 24.00
CA PHE A 61 17.61 -17.44 24.50
C PHE A 61 17.47 -15.94 24.24
N TRP A 62 18.51 -15.16 24.53
CA TRP A 62 18.50 -13.73 24.24
C TRP A 62 18.33 -13.46 22.74
N GLY A 63 19.10 -14.16 21.90
CA GLY A 63 19.02 -14.04 20.44
C GLY A 63 17.64 -14.39 19.89
N THR A 64 17.03 -15.44 20.42
CA THR A 64 15.67 -15.88 20.02
C THR A 64 14.61 -14.89 20.49
N THR A 65 14.73 -14.38 21.71
CA THR A 65 13.84 -13.33 22.24
C THR A 65 13.93 -12.06 21.41
N LEU A 66 15.14 -11.62 21.11
CA LEU A 66 15.40 -10.45 20.27
C LEU A 66 14.86 -10.65 18.84
N TYR A 67 15.06 -11.83 18.26
CA TYR A 67 14.51 -12.17 16.94
C TYR A 67 12.97 -12.04 16.91
N LEU A 68 12.28 -12.56 17.92
CA LEU A 68 10.82 -12.48 18.02
C LEU A 68 10.34 -11.05 18.25
N ALA A 69 11.06 -10.26 19.06
CA ALA A 69 10.78 -8.83 19.24
C ALA A 69 10.99 -8.03 17.95
N VAL A 70 12.05 -8.31 17.18
CA VAL A 70 12.29 -7.71 15.86
C VAL A 70 11.16 -8.08 14.90
N LEU A 71 10.78 -9.35 14.83
CA LEU A 71 9.68 -9.81 13.99
C LEU A 71 8.39 -9.06 14.33
N LEU A 72 8.02 -8.99 15.61
CA LEU A 72 6.83 -8.28 16.06
C LEU A 72 6.89 -6.78 15.75
N THR A 73 8.08 -6.17 15.84
CA THR A 73 8.30 -4.76 15.48
C THR A 73 8.10 -4.52 13.99
N VAL A 74 8.65 -5.38 13.13
CA VAL A 74 8.51 -5.25 11.67
C VAL A 74 7.05 -5.47 11.25
N LEU A 75 6.37 -6.47 11.84
CA LEU A 75 4.95 -6.70 11.61
C LEU A 75 4.10 -5.54 12.12
N GLY A 76 4.40 -5.00 13.30
CA GLY A 76 3.76 -3.80 13.84
C GLY A 76 3.97 -2.57 12.93
N LYS A 77 5.17 -2.41 12.36
CA LYS A 77 5.46 -1.38 11.36
C LYS A 77 4.61 -1.58 10.10
N ALA A 78 4.50 -2.81 9.59
CA ALA A 78 3.63 -3.10 8.45
C ALA A 78 2.16 -2.79 8.77
N ALA A 79 1.72 -3.09 10.00
CA ALA A 79 0.40 -2.75 10.51
C ALA A 79 0.16 -1.23 10.54
N LEU A 80 1.16 -0.46 10.98
CA LEU A 80 1.12 1.01 11.00
C LEU A 80 1.12 1.62 9.61
N VAL A 81 1.77 1.00 8.62
CA VAL A 81 1.85 1.53 7.26
C VAL A 81 0.60 1.17 6.44
N SER A 82 -0.05 0.05 6.79
CA SER A 82 -1.26 -0.41 6.13
C SER A 82 -2.43 0.53 6.39
N ASP A 83 -3.08 1.00 5.32
CA ASP A 83 -4.24 1.90 5.41
C ASP A 83 -5.58 1.14 5.42
N LEU A 84 -5.61 -0.09 4.90
CA LEU A 84 -6.83 -0.91 4.79
C LEU A 84 -6.59 -2.30 5.37
N TRP A 85 -7.47 -2.70 6.29
CA TRP A 85 -7.47 -4.03 6.90
C TRP A 85 -8.50 -4.93 6.23
N THR A 86 -8.00 -5.82 5.38
CA THR A 86 -8.77 -6.91 4.75
C THR A 86 -8.48 -8.24 5.45
N LYS A 87 -9.29 -9.27 5.14
CA LYS A 87 -9.05 -10.64 5.62
C LYS A 87 -7.63 -11.15 5.32
N TYR A 88 -7.05 -10.74 4.19
CA TYR A 88 -5.70 -11.13 3.79
C TYR A 88 -4.62 -10.42 4.62
N THR A 89 -4.81 -9.13 4.93
CA THR A 89 -3.87 -8.41 5.80
C THR A 89 -3.90 -8.92 7.24
N VAL A 90 -5.07 -9.35 7.72
CA VAL A 90 -5.20 -10.01 9.03
C VAL A 90 -4.51 -11.38 9.00
N ALA A 91 -4.68 -12.17 7.93
CA ALA A 91 -3.96 -13.43 7.80
C ALA A 91 -2.44 -13.24 7.68
N ALA A 92 -1.97 -12.18 7.02
CA ALA A 92 -0.56 -11.92 6.81
C ALA A 92 0.15 -11.34 8.04
N ILE A 93 -0.38 -10.27 8.65
CA ILE A 93 0.33 -9.52 9.69
C ILE A 93 0.32 -10.27 11.02
N PRO A 94 -0.81 -10.38 11.76
CA PRO A 94 -0.83 -11.17 12.99
C PRO A 94 -0.72 -12.68 12.73
N GLY A 95 -1.22 -13.18 11.60
CA GLY A 95 -1.13 -14.60 11.28
C GLY A 95 0.31 -15.09 11.05
N SER A 96 1.20 -14.27 10.48
CA SER A 96 2.63 -14.64 10.38
C SER A 96 3.31 -14.71 11.75
N PHE A 97 2.96 -13.82 12.68
CA PHE A 97 3.48 -13.88 14.05
C PHE A 97 3.03 -15.15 14.77
N ILE A 98 1.74 -15.50 14.67
CA ILE A 98 1.18 -16.73 15.25
C ILE A 98 1.84 -17.96 14.61
N PHE A 99 2.01 -17.95 13.29
CA PHE A 99 2.70 -19.01 12.58
C PHE A 99 4.13 -19.20 13.11
N THR A 100 4.89 -18.12 13.33
CA THR A 100 6.23 -18.21 13.93
C THR A 100 6.20 -18.73 15.37
N MET A 101 5.22 -18.30 16.18
CA MET A 101 5.05 -18.82 17.56
C MET A 101 4.78 -20.32 17.61
N ILE A 102 4.13 -20.88 16.58
CA ILE A 102 3.86 -22.32 16.47
C ILE A 102 5.05 -23.05 15.85
N SER A 103 5.69 -22.46 14.83
CA SER A 103 6.77 -23.12 14.09
C SER A 103 8.08 -23.18 14.89
N LEU A 104 8.32 -22.21 15.79
CA LEU A 104 9.57 -22.15 16.56
C LEU A 104 9.72 -23.33 17.54
N PRO A 105 8.72 -23.72 18.35
CA PRO A 105 8.77 -24.94 19.14
C PRO A 105 8.98 -26.20 18.32
N LEU A 106 8.28 -26.31 17.17
CA LEU A 106 8.38 -27.47 16.28
C LEU A 106 9.79 -27.59 15.72
N TYR A 107 10.38 -26.48 15.27
CA TYR A 107 11.75 -26.41 14.77
C TYR A 107 12.77 -26.73 15.87
N ALA A 108 12.63 -26.13 17.05
CA ALA A 108 13.54 -26.33 18.18
C ALA A 108 13.49 -27.76 18.77
N LEU A 109 12.46 -28.55 18.47
CA LEU A 109 12.40 -29.97 18.82
C LEU A 109 12.92 -30.87 17.68
N ALA A 110 12.47 -30.61 16.44
CA ALA A 110 12.79 -31.45 15.30
C ALA A 110 14.23 -31.30 14.81
N ALA A 111 14.78 -30.09 14.79
CA ALA A 111 16.13 -29.86 14.29
C ALA A 111 17.20 -30.54 15.16
N PRO A 112 17.22 -30.36 16.51
CA PRO A 112 18.22 -31.03 17.34
C PRO A 112 18.12 -32.56 17.29
N ALA A 113 16.91 -33.11 17.08
CA ALA A 113 16.71 -34.56 16.96
C ALA A 113 17.40 -35.17 15.72
N ILE A 114 17.65 -34.36 14.68
CA ILE A 114 18.35 -34.76 13.45
C ILE A 114 19.85 -34.39 13.53
N GLY A 115 20.31 -33.84 14.66
CA GLY A 115 21.68 -33.36 14.85
C GLY A 115 21.96 -31.99 14.21
N PHE A 116 20.92 -31.24 13.85
CA PHE A 116 21.03 -29.90 13.27
C PHE A 116 20.57 -28.84 14.26
N SER A 117 21.24 -27.69 14.37
CA SER A 117 20.81 -26.61 15.28
C SER A 117 20.65 -27.07 16.76
N THR A 118 21.60 -27.86 17.24
CA THR A 118 21.68 -28.40 18.62
C THR A 118 21.59 -27.34 19.72
N GLU A 119 21.87 -26.10 19.37
CA GLU A 119 21.84 -24.89 20.17
C GLU A 119 20.43 -24.51 20.64
N TYR A 120 19.40 -24.94 19.90
CA TYR A 120 18.00 -24.76 20.28
C TYR A 120 17.48 -25.88 21.21
N ALA A 121 18.29 -26.89 21.54
CA ALA A 121 17.88 -27.97 22.42
C ALA A 121 17.49 -27.42 23.81
N GLY A 122 16.26 -27.71 24.25
CA GLY A 122 15.76 -27.29 25.56
C GLY A 122 15.30 -25.82 25.65
N ILE A 123 15.55 -24.99 24.63
CA ILE A 123 15.24 -23.55 24.67
C ILE A 123 13.74 -23.26 24.83
N VAL A 124 12.88 -24.12 24.28
CA VAL A 124 11.42 -23.94 24.29
C VAL A 124 10.87 -23.91 25.72
N ARG A 125 11.34 -24.82 26.59
CA ARG A 125 10.92 -24.81 28.00
C ARG A 125 11.39 -23.53 28.70
N CYS A 126 12.61 -23.08 28.41
CA CYS A 126 13.13 -21.86 29.02
C CYS A 126 12.32 -20.63 28.57
N LEU A 127 12.07 -20.48 27.26
CA LEU A 127 11.45 -19.31 26.65
C LEU A 127 9.97 -19.16 27.06
N TRP A 128 9.16 -20.23 26.97
CA TRP A 128 7.73 -20.18 27.29
C TRP A 128 7.42 -20.14 28.80
N SER A 129 8.35 -20.61 29.64
CA SER A 129 8.16 -20.55 31.10
C SER A 129 8.56 -19.18 31.67
N ASN A 130 9.43 -18.44 30.99
CA ASN A 130 9.99 -17.20 31.52
C ASN A 130 9.05 -16.00 31.30
N SER A 131 8.64 -15.35 32.39
CA SER A 131 7.75 -14.17 32.31
C SER A 131 8.43 -12.95 31.70
N VAL A 132 9.75 -12.81 31.84
CA VAL A 132 10.50 -11.69 31.28
C VAL A 132 10.57 -11.77 29.75
N PHE A 133 10.53 -12.98 29.19
CA PHE A 133 10.40 -13.16 27.74
C PHE A 133 9.14 -12.47 27.19
N TYR A 134 7.98 -12.67 27.80
CA TYR A 134 6.74 -12.03 27.35
C TYR A 134 6.75 -10.51 27.54
N LEU A 135 7.34 -10.03 28.64
CA LEU A 135 7.49 -8.60 28.90
C LEU A 135 8.39 -7.95 27.84
N THR A 136 9.56 -8.52 27.57
CA THR A 136 10.51 -8.03 26.57
C THR A 136 9.90 -8.06 25.16
N LEU A 137 9.17 -9.13 24.83
CA LEU A 137 8.45 -9.28 23.56
C LEU A 137 7.39 -8.18 23.35
N LEU A 138 6.75 -7.70 24.41
CA LEU A 138 5.77 -6.59 24.33
C LEU A 138 6.46 -5.22 24.37
N LEU A 139 7.40 -5.03 25.29
CA LEU A 139 7.98 -3.73 25.59
C LEU A 139 8.90 -3.23 24.48
N LEU A 140 9.75 -4.10 23.92
CA LEU A 140 10.70 -3.70 22.87
C LEU A 140 9.99 -3.17 21.61
N PRO A 141 8.99 -3.86 21.02
CA PRO A 141 8.25 -3.32 19.89
C PRO A 141 7.49 -2.04 20.25
N MET A 142 6.91 -1.94 21.44
CA MET A 142 6.18 -0.73 21.86
C MET A 142 7.09 0.50 21.90
N VAL A 143 8.27 0.37 22.52
CA VAL A 143 9.26 1.46 22.58
C VAL A 143 9.78 1.81 21.18
N CYS A 144 10.00 0.82 20.32
CA CYS A 144 10.49 1.06 18.96
C CYS A 144 9.43 1.77 18.10
N LEU A 145 8.17 1.31 18.15
CA LEU A 145 7.08 1.80 17.31
C LEU A 145 6.45 3.10 17.79
N ILE A 146 6.65 3.52 19.05
CA ILE A 146 6.06 4.75 19.58
C ILE A 146 6.42 5.96 18.72
N ARG A 147 7.69 6.06 18.30
CA ARG A 147 8.18 7.14 17.44
C ARG A 147 7.47 7.15 16.09
N ASP A 148 7.29 5.97 15.50
CA ASP A 148 6.63 5.81 14.20
C ASP A 148 5.14 6.10 14.27
N TYR A 149 4.48 5.70 15.35
CA TYR A 149 3.09 6.01 15.63
C TYR A 149 2.89 7.52 15.79
N VAL A 150 3.70 8.17 16.62
CA VAL A 150 3.67 9.62 16.85
C VAL A 150 3.94 10.37 15.54
N TRP A 151 4.90 9.93 14.73
CA TRP A 151 5.18 10.54 13.43
C TRP A 151 4.02 10.40 12.45
N LYS A 152 3.41 9.21 12.34
CA LYS A 152 2.23 8.99 11.49
C LYS A 152 1.06 9.87 11.93
N TYR A 153 0.80 9.93 13.24
CA TYR A 153 -0.23 10.78 13.82
C TYR A 153 0.01 12.26 13.52
N TYR A 154 1.23 12.76 13.77
CA TYR A 154 1.59 14.15 13.51
C TYR A 154 1.41 14.53 12.03
N ARG A 155 1.88 13.68 11.10
CA ARG A 155 1.72 13.90 9.66
C ARG A 155 0.27 13.86 9.20
N ARG A 156 -0.58 13.05 9.85
CA ARG A 156 -2.01 12.98 9.51
C ARG A 156 -2.75 14.22 10.01
N THR A 157 -2.49 14.65 11.25
CA THR A 157 -3.25 15.72 11.91
C THR A 157 -2.76 17.13 11.53
N TYR A 158 -1.46 17.39 11.60
CA TYR A 158 -0.92 18.76 11.47
C TYR A 158 -0.37 19.09 10.09
N LYS A 159 -0.01 18.08 9.28
CA LYS A 159 0.51 18.26 7.91
C LYS A 159 -0.16 17.31 6.90
N PRO A 160 -1.50 17.35 6.76
CA PRO A 160 -2.21 16.44 5.86
C PRO A 160 -1.83 16.71 4.40
N ALA A 161 -1.59 15.64 3.65
CA ALA A 161 -1.43 15.70 2.20
C ALA A 161 -2.79 15.71 1.51
N SER A 162 -2.86 16.16 0.25
CA SER A 162 -4.11 16.27 -0.51
C SER A 162 -4.90 14.95 -0.57
N TYR A 163 -4.21 13.81 -0.63
CA TYR A 163 -4.86 12.48 -0.62
C TYR A 163 -5.38 12.08 0.77
N HIS A 164 -4.79 12.55 1.87
CA HIS A 164 -5.34 12.33 3.22
C HIS A 164 -6.69 13.01 3.40
N ILE A 165 -6.79 14.27 2.94
CA ILE A 165 -8.03 15.06 2.99
C ILE A 165 -9.12 14.38 2.16
N ALA A 166 -8.78 13.94 0.95
CA ALA A 166 -9.75 13.27 0.09
C ALA A 166 -10.20 11.90 0.64
N GLN A 167 -9.33 11.16 1.35
CA GLN A 167 -9.70 9.93 2.07
C GLN A 167 -10.70 10.23 3.19
N GLU A 168 -10.49 11.30 3.96
CA GLU A 168 -11.40 11.71 5.03
C GLU A 168 -12.75 12.15 4.48
N LEU A 169 -12.75 12.96 3.42
CA LEU A 169 -13.97 13.41 2.76
C LEU A 169 -14.81 12.22 2.25
N GLN A 170 -14.16 11.18 1.71
CA GLN A 170 -14.83 9.94 1.33
C GLN A 170 -15.37 9.18 2.55
N LYS A 171 -14.57 9.04 3.61
CA LYS A 171 -14.96 8.31 4.82
C LYS A 171 -16.17 8.93 5.52
N TYR A 172 -16.23 10.26 5.58
CA TYR A 172 -17.34 11.00 6.19
C TYR A 172 -18.46 11.33 5.21
N ASN A 173 -18.34 10.91 3.93
CA ASN A 173 -19.30 11.18 2.85
C ASN A 173 -19.76 12.65 2.80
N ILE A 174 -18.83 13.58 3.03
CA ILE A 174 -19.13 15.01 3.07
C ILE A 174 -19.49 15.46 1.64
N PRO A 175 -20.64 16.10 1.42
CA PRO A 175 -21.02 16.57 0.09
C PRO A 175 -20.03 17.63 -0.38
N ASP A 176 -19.51 17.44 -1.59
CA ASP A 176 -18.49 18.31 -2.19
C ASP A 176 -19.16 19.62 -2.66
N TYR A 177 -19.31 20.58 -1.75
CA TYR A 177 -19.97 21.84 -2.04
C TYR A 177 -19.03 22.75 -2.85
N ARG A 178 -19.25 22.82 -4.18
CA ARG A 178 -18.46 23.67 -5.11
C ARG A 178 -19.29 24.82 -5.69
N PRO A 179 -19.69 25.82 -4.88
CA PRO A 179 -20.59 26.89 -5.30
C PRO A 179 -20.03 27.72 -6.45
N ARG A 180 -18.71 27.89 -6.50
CA ARG A 180 -18.01 28.65 -7.55
C ARG A 180 -18.05 27.94 -8.91
N GLN A 181 -18.02 26.60 -8.94
CA GLN A 181 -18.18 25.84 -10.19
C GLN A 181 -19.61 25.92 -10.71
N GLU A 182 -20.62 25.88 -9.83
CA GLU A 182 -22.01 26.04 -10.28
C GLU A 182 -22.28 27.43 -10.85
N GLN A 183 -21.78 28.49 -10.20
CA GLN A 183 -21.87 29.86 -10.71
C GLN A 183 -21.12 30.01 -12.03
N PHE A 184 -19.90 29.46 -12.13
CA PHE A 184 -19.12 29.48 -13.37
C PHE A 184 -19.79 28.68 -14.49
N GLN A 185 -20.36 27.50 -14.20
CA GLN A 185 -21.13 26.73 -15.17
C GLN A 185 -22.40 27.46 -15.60
N LYS A 186 -23.10 28.17 -14.70
CA LYS A 186 -24.25 29.02 -15.05
C LYS A 186 -23.82 30.17 -15.96
N ALA A 187 -22.70 30.82 -15.65
CA ALA A 187 -22.12 31.87 -16.48
C ALA A 187 -21.69 31.34 -17.86
N ILE A 188 -21.00 30.20 -17.94
CA ILE A 188 -20.64 29.54 -19.20
C ILE A 188 -21.88 29.10 -19.95
N LYS A 189 -22.90 28.51 -19.32
CA LYS A 189 -24.15 28.12 -19.99
C LYS A 189 -24.86 29.35 -20.56
N LYS A 190 -24.83 30.49 -19.87
CA LYS A 190 -25.33 31.78 -20.38
C LYS A 190 -24.53 32.26 -21.59
N VAL A 191 -23.19 32.27 -21.51
CA VAL A 191 -22.30 32.65 -22.63
C VAL A 191 -22.43 31.67 -23.81
N ARG A 192 -22.52 30.37 -23.55
CA ARG A 192 -22.69 29.30 -24.54
C ARG A 192 -24.09 29.33 -25.14
N ALA A 193 -25.13 29.71 -24.40
CA ALA A 193 -26.46 29.97 -24.95
C ALA A 193 -26.44 31.18 -25.89
N VAL A 194 -25.72 32.25 -25.52
CA VAL A 194 -25.48 33.41 -26.38
C VAL A 194 -24.67 33.02 -27.63
N GLN A 195 -23.67 32.14 -27.52
CA GLN A 195 -22.96 31.57 -28.68
C GLN A 195 -23.80 30.59 -29.50
N ARG A 196 -24.70 29.80 -28.90
CA ARG A 196 -25.61 28.86 -29.61
C ARG A 196 -26.76 29.58 -30.32
N MET A 197 -27.12 30.79 -29.88
CA MET A 197 -28.02 31.68 -30.61
C MET A 197 -27.41 32.15 -31.95
N ARG A 198 -26.07 32.12 -32.10
CA ARG A 198 -25.40 32.04 -33.41
C ARG A 198 -25.50 30.60 -33.92
N LYS A 199 -26.68 30.28 -34.47
CA LYS A 199 -27.10 28.97 -34.99
C LYS A 199 -25.98 28.20 -35.72
N ASN A 200 -25.48 27.13 -35.12
CA ASN A 200 -24.86 26.04 -35.86
C ASN A 200 -25.61 24.75 -35.50
N ARG A 201 -26.26 24.13 -36.49
CA ARG A 201 -27.14 22.96 -36.30
C ARG A 201 -26.38 21.64 -36.17
N GLY A 202 -25.04 21.68 -36.23
CA GLY A 202 -24.22 20.48 -36.23
C GLY A 202 -24.42 19.62 -37.48
N PHE A 203 -24.84 20.23 -38.60
CA PHE A 203 -24.86 19.54 -39.89
C PHE A 203 -23.42 19.22 -40.28
N ALA A 204 -23.11 17.93 -40.32
CA ALA A 204 -21.85 17.41 -40.78
C ALA A 204 -22.15 16.33 -41.82
N PHE A 205 -21.60 16.51 -43.01
CA PHE A 205 -21.73 15.56 -44.10
C PHE A 205 -20.32 15.35 -44.67
N SER A 206 -19.77 14.16 -44.45
CA SER A 206 -18.45 13.80 -44.94
C SER A 206 -18.59 13.21 -46.34
N GLN A 207 -18.67 14.07 -47.34
CA GLN A 207 -18.66 13.72 -48.75
C GLN A 207 -17.71 14.66 -49.51
N THR A 208 -16.88 14.10 -50.37
CA THR A 208 -15.95 14.86 -51.22
C THR A 208 -16.46 14.85 -52.66
N GLU A 209 -16.71 16.04 -53.23
CA GLU A 209 -17.08 16.22 -54.65
C GLU A 209 -15.82 16.19 -55.52
N ASP A 210 -15.14 15.05 -55.58
CA ASP A 210 -13.91 14.89 -56.35
C ASP A 210 -14.24 14.26 -57.71
N GLY A 211 -14.49 15.11 -58.72
CA GLY A 211 -15.07 14.77 -60.02
C GLY A 211 -14.30 13.76 -60.88
N GLY A 212 -13.10 13.33 -60.47
CA GLY A 212 -12.30 12.32 -61.17
C GLY A 212 -12.25 10.94 -60.51
N LYS A 213 -12.50 10.81 -59.20
CA LYS A 213 -12.27 9.57 -58.43
C LYS A 213 -13.45 9.11 -57.59
N GLN A 214 -14.35 10.01 -57.20
CA GLN A 214 -15.47 9.71 -56.30
C GLN A 214 -16.78 10.32 -56.80
N ASP A 215 -17.05 10.23 -58.10
CA ASP A 215 -18.34 10.59 -58.64
C ASP A 215 -19.41 9.58 -58.19
N GLN A 216 -20.19 9.98 -57.18
CA GLN A 216 -21.22 9.13 -56.58
C GLN A 216 -22.31 8.74 -57.57
N ALA A 217 -22.62 9.62 -58.52
CA ALA A 217 -23.63 9.35 -59.53
C ALA A 217 -23.17 8.22 -60.47
N ARG A 218 -21.87 8.14 -60.77
CA ARG A 218 -21.28 7.05 -61.56
C ARG A 218 -21.24 5.74 -60.79
N LEU A 219 -20.82 5.77 -59.51
CA LEU A 219 -20.74 4.56 -58.68
C LEU A 219 -22.12 3.86 -58.56
N ILE A 220 -23.19 4.61 -58.30
CA ILE A 220 -24.55 4.04 -58.18
C ILE A 220 -24.98 3.30 -59.46
N ARG A 221 -24.57 3.78 -60.64
CA ARG A 221 -24.92 3.17 -61.93
C ARG A 221 -24.01 2.01 -62.33
N ALA A 222 -22.87 1.84 -61.67
CA ALA A 222 -21.86 0.86 -62.05
C ALA A 222 -22.03 -0.50 -61.36
N TYR A 223 -22.76 -0.57 -60.24
CA TYR A 223 -22.92 -1.80 -59.47
C TYR A 223 -24.36 -2.33 -59.52
N ASP A 224 -24.51 -3.61 -59.85
CA ASP A 224 -25.75 -4.38 -59.74
C ASP A 224 -25.57 -5.45 -58.65
N THR A 225 -26.31 -5.32 -57.55
CA THR A 225 -26.17 -6.19 -56.37
C THR A 225 -26.91 -7.53 -56.50
N SER A 226 -27.69 -7.73 -57.56
CA SER A 226 -28.43 -8.98 -57.79
C SER A 226 -27.53 -10.12 -58.30
N GLN A 227 -26.35 -9.80 -58.82
CA GLN A 227 -25.38 -10.77 -59.32
C GLN A 227 -24.42 -11.21 -58.21
N SER A 228 -24.75 -12.28 -57.50
CA SER A 228 -24.03 -12.75 -56.30
C SER A 228 -22.64 -13.36 -56.53
N HIS A 229 -22.28 -13.72 -57.77
CA HIS A 229 -21.08 -14.51 -58.08
C HIS A 229 -19.97 -13.77 -58.84
N ALA A 230 -20.20 -12.53 -59.28
CA ALA A 230 -19.17 -11.73 -59.92
C ALA A 230 -18.39 -10.94 -58.86
N ARG A 231 -17.17 -11.39 -58.52
CA ARG A 231 -16.25 -10.57 -57.73
C ARG A 231 -16.00 -9.27 -58.50
N PRO A 232 -16.23 -8.08 -57.91
CA PRO A 232 -15.92 -6.83 -58.60
C PRO A 232 -14.41 -6.78 -58.83
N SER A 233 -13.98 -6.87 -60.08
CA SER A 233 -12.60 -6.58 -60.46
C SER A 233 -12.43 -5.07 -60.36
N GLY A 234 -11.85 -4.61 -59.26
CA GLY A 234 -11.42 -3.22 -59.14
C GLY A 234 -10.44 -2.90 -60.26
N LEU A 235 -10.73 -1.86 -61.03
CA LEU A 235 -9.72 -1.12 -61.79
C LEU A 235 -8.87 -0.30 -60.80
#